data_AF-A0A4Q7P3S0-F1
#
_entry.id   AF-A0A4Q7P3S0-F1
#
_cell.length_a   1.000
_cell.length_b   1.000
_cell.length_c   1.000
_cell.angle_alpha   90.00
_cell.angle_beta   90.00
_cell.angle_gamma   90.00
#
_symmetry.space_group_name_H-M   'P 1'
#
loop_
_entity.id
_entity.type
_entity.pdbx_description
1 polymer ?
#
loop_
_entity_poly.entity_id
_entity_poly.type
_entity_poly.pdbx_seq_one_letter_code
_entity_poly.pdbx_strand_id
1 'polypeptide(L)'
;MDASGDYIFDRTKHNHLQAEVFCYNDLKYIYGVLLMKYENAKEILPEELLIMIQKYYQGGYLYIPKGNDREGKKQTDYKIELEKRNQHIYLKHLEGRTNRQLGKIYHLSEPSVRRIISKEKVRYQEMKEKIEQILTFWGIEEKELLQIYPSAWEINHSHVLKVYHSKEQLERNIKISEILLECNIPVAEPVPALTGKKYVEYQDSYFYLSQKLPGRNLTDIKDDEMARQMGCAIARLHTAFVKCGEKMEFWENSLLKEMNGWIWKNLIKDEWRTIDEKDFLKTAEQLEKVYDQLPKQVIHRDVHYGNFLFFEKELSGYIDFDLSQKNIRIFDICYFLAGLLAEETEEAFCKKEWLKKVRAVITGYESVEKLSAEEKSAIPCVMECIEILFAAYYLGIQDTKRAGDAYEVFHFIQNCESDILAQYDRL
;
A
#
# COMPACT_ATOMS: atom_id res chain seq x y z
N MET A 1 -42.80 45.36 10.26
CA MET A 1 -42.51 45.46 8.81
C MET A 1 -41.23 44.70 8.60
N ASP A 2 -41.41 43.49 8.10
CA ASP A 2 -40.36 42.55 7.71
C ASP A 2 -39.48 43.08 6.58
N ALA A 3 -38.23 42.64 6.57
CA ALA A 3 -37.49 42.30 5.35
C ALA A 3 -36.31 41.40 5.71
N SER A 4 -36.60 40.10 5.78
CA SER A 4 -35.67 38.98 5.63
C SER A 4 -35.03 39.04 4.24
N GLY A 5 -33.70 39.12 4.19
CA GLY A 5 -32.89 38.97 2.97
C GLY A 5 -32.05 37.69 3.07
N ASP A 6 -32.58 36.60 2.54
CA ASP A 6 -31.88 35.32 2.40
C ASP A 6 -30.64 35.47 1.50
N TYR A 7 -29.45 35.40 2.10
CA TYR A 7 -28.23 35.04 1.36
C TYR A 7 -28.21 33.52 1.19
N ILE A 8 -28.82 33.06 0.10
CA ILE A 8 -28.61 31.70 -0.41
C ILE A 8 -27.15 31.63 -0.88
N PHE A 9 -26.26 31.16 0.00
CA PHE A 9 -24.93 30.72 -0.39
C PHE A 9 -25.09 29.48 -1.28
N ASP A 10 -24.81 29.65 -2.56
CA ASP A 10 -24.76 28.58 -3.56
C ASP A 10 -23.66 27.56 -3.18
N ARG A 11 -24.07 26.50 -2.47
CA ARG A 11 -23.22 25.40 -1.97
C ARG A 11 -22.77 24.41 -3.06
N THR A 12 -22.98 24.70 -4.35
CA THR A 12 -22.63 23.75 -5.43
C THR A 12 -21.22 23.93 -6.02
N LYS A 13 -20.49 24.99 -5.66
CA LYS A 13 -19.19 25.32 -6.30
C LYS A 13 -17.92 24.97 -5.50
N HIS A 14 -18.01 24.36 -4.32
CA HIS A 14 -16.83 23.93 -3.56
C HIS A 14 -16.59 22.41 -3.49
N ASN A 15 -17.46 21.60 -4.12
CA ASN A 15 -17.26 20.15 -4.26
C ASN A 15 -16.74 19.72 -5.66
N HIS A 16 -16.28 20.66 -6.49
CA HIS A 16 -15.93 20.38 -7.89
C HIS A 16 -14.43 20.42 -8.24
N LEU A 17 -13.54 20.29 -7.25
CA LEU A 17 -12.09 20.17 -7.47
C LEU A 17 -11.47 18.88 -6.86
N GLN A 18 -12.28 17.88 -6.52
CA GLN A 18 -11.83 16.57 -6.02
C GLN A 18 -11.68 15.50 -7.11
N ALA A 19 -11.67 15.88 -8.38
CA ALA A 19 -11.55 14.95 -9.50
C ALA A 19 -10.15 15.01 -10.12
N GLU A 20 -9.11 14.61 -9.39
CA GLU A 20 -7.78 14.39 -9.96
C GLU A 20 -7.30 12.96 -9.66
N VAL A 21 -7.27 12.19 -10.75
CA VAL A 21 -6.46 11.02 -11.10
C VAL A 21 -5.80 10.23 -9.96
N PHE A 22 -6.37 9.06 -9.64
CA PHE A 22 -5.63 7.94 -9.03
C PHE A 22 -6.15 6.64 -9.62
N CYS A 23 -5.30 5.94 -10.39
CA CYS A 23 -5.51 4.59 -10.87
C CYS A 23 -4.15 3.87 -10.91
N TYR A 24 -4.16 2.60 -10.52
CA TYR A 24 -3.03 1.66 -10.39
C TYR A 24 -2.36 1.52 -9.01
N ASN A 25 -1.89 2.59 -8.34
CA ASN A 25 -1.22 2.43 -7.03
C ASN A 25 -2.16 1.93 -5.92
N ASP A 26 -3.43 2.35 -5.90
CA ASP A 26 -4.44 1.82 -4.97
C ASP A 26 -4.73 0.33 -5.21
N LEU A 27 -4.48 -0.20 -6.41
CA LEU A 27 -4.61 -1.63 -6.72
C LEU A 27 -3.35 -2.38 -6.28
N LYS A 28 -2.14 -1.92 -6.59
CA LYS A 28 -0.89 -2.47 -5.98
C LYS A 28 -1.00 -2.54 -4.44
N TYR A 29 -1.56 -1.52 -3.82
CA TYR A 29 -1.81 -1.39 -2.37
C TYR A 29 -2.80 -2.42 -1.82
N ILE A 30 -3.84 -2.78 -2.58
CA ILE A 30 -4.79 -3.84 -2.20
C ILE A 30 -4.11 -5.22 -2.12
N TYR A 31 -3.11 -5.42 -2.96
CA TYR A 31 -2.54 -6.70 -3.34
C TYR A 31 -1.16 -6.98 -2.68
N GLY A 32 -0.37 -5.94 -2.37
CA GLY A 32 0.90 -6.06 -1.63
C GLY A 32 0.77 -6.50 -0.15
N VAL A 33 -0.45 -6.61 0.37
CA VAL A 33 -0.76 -6.80 1.81
C VAL A 33 -0.92 -8.28 2.23
N LEU A 34 -0.98 -9.26 1.32
CA LEU A 34 -1.38 -10.64 1.69
C LEU A 34 -0.41 -11.72 1.19
N LEU A 35 0.48 -12.17 2.09
CA LEU A 35 1.27 -13.39 1.92
C LEU A 35 0.72 -14.53 2.80
N MET A 36 0.01 -15.50 2.22
CA MET A 36 -0.07 -16.88 2.75
C MET A 36 0.02 -17.91 1.61
N LYS A 37 0.74 -19.01 1.89
CA LYS A 37 1.31 -19.96 0.93
C LYS A 37 0.43 -21.21 0.77
N TYR A 38 0.15 -21.65 -0.46
CA TYR A 38 -0.51 -22.93 -0.78
C TYR A 38 0.52 -23.99 -1.18
N GLU A 39 0.44 -25.21 -0.64
CA GLU A 39 1.33 -26.33 -0.96
C GLU A 39 0.54 -27.64 -1.18
N ASN A 40 0.98 -28.49 -2.12
CA ASN A 40 0.28 -29.72 -2.51
C ASN A 40 0.62 -30.88 -1.56
N ALA A 41 -0.40 -31.49 -0.95
CA ALA A 41 -0.25 -32.58 0.01
C ALA A 41 0.50 -33.81 -0.52
N LYS A 42 0.41 -34.11 -1.84
CA LYS A 42 1.15 -35.23 -2.46
C LYS A 42 2.66 -35.02 -2.46
N GLU A 43 3.10 -33.78 -2.41
CA GLU A 43 4.52 -33.42 -2.50
C GLU A 43 5.17 -33.25 -1.12
N ILE A 44 4.38 -33.15 -0.06
CA ILE A 44 4.85 -32.84 1.30
C ILE A 44 4.53 -33.93 2.35
N LEU A 45 3.55 -34.80 2.10
CA LEU A 45 3.14 -35.83 3.06
C LEU A 45 3.61 -37.24 2.61
N PRO A 46 4.04 -38.11 3.55
CA PRO A 46 4.29 -39.52 3.26
C PRO A 46 3.07 -40.23 2.70
N GLU A 47 3.29 -41.18 1.80
CA GLU A 47 2.22 -41.88 1.07
C GLU A 47 1.24 -42.62 1.99
N GLU A 48 1.74 -43.22 3.07
CA GLU A 48 0.91 -43.89 4.09
C GLU A 48 -0.08 -42.93 4.78
N LEU A 49 0.34 -41.70 5.07
CA LEU A 49 -0.48 -40.63 5.63
C LEU A 49 -1.50 -40.10 4.61
N LEU A 50 -1.08 -40.01 3.35
CA LEU A 50 -1.95 -39.57 2.26
C LEU A 50 -3.09 -40.58 2.02
N ILE A 51 -2.79 -41.88 2.01
CA ILE A 51 -3.77 -42.97 1.90
C ILE A 51 -4.75 -42.92 3.08
N MET A 52 -4.24 -42.69 4.29
CA MET A 52 -5.07 -42.56 5.48
C MET A 52 -6.01 -41.35 5.38
N ILE A 53 -5.53 -40.18 4.97
CA ILE A 53 -6.37 -38.98 4.78
C ILE A 53 -7.42 -39.25 3.69
N GLN A 54 -7.02 -39.86 2.57
CA GLN A 54 -7.90 -40.23 1.48
C GLN A 54 -8.97 -41.24 1.91
N LYS A 55 -8.77 -42.05 2.95
CA LYS A 55 -9.83 -42.92 3.48
C LYS A 55 -11.02 -42.13 4.06
N TYR A 56 -10.78 -40.91 4.56
CA TYR A 56 -11.78 -40.08 5.23
C TYR A 56 -12.20 -38.85 4.41
N TYR A 57 -11.37 -38.39 3.48
CA TYR A 57 -11.63 -37.20 2.66
C TYR A 57 -10.92 -37.28 1.31
N GLN A 58 -11.66 -37.30 0.19
CA GLN A 58 -11.12 -37.34 -1.17
C GLN A 58 -11.72 -36.24 -2.05
N GLY A 59 -10.90 -35.71 -2.98
CA GLY A 59 -11.37 -34.82 -4.04
C GLY A 59 -11.62 -33.37 -3.62
N GLY A 60 -11.13 -32.93 -2.46
CA GLY A 60 -11.26 -31.55 -1.97
C GLY A 60 -10.01 -31.01 -1.29
N TYR A 61 -10.05 -29.75 -0.85
CA TYR A 61 -8.94 -29.08 -0.16
C TYR A 61 -9.05 -29.29 1.35
N LEU A 62 -8.00 -29.86 1.95
CA LEU A 62 -7.91 -30.11 3.40
C LEU A 62 -6.93 -29.13 4.04
N TYR A 63 -7.43 -28.22 4.88
CA TYR A 63 -6.59 -27.30 5.65
C TYR A 63 -6.05 -28.00 6.91
N ILE A 64 -4.73 -27.95 7.09
CA ILE A 64 -4.06 -28.43 8.31
C ILE A 64 -3.79 -27.19 9.18
N PRO A 65 -4.50 -27.00 10.30
CA PRO A 65 -4.27 -25.86 11.18
C PRO A 65 -2.86 -25.91 11.77
N LYS A 66 -2.23 -24.74 11.91
CA LYS A 66 -1.04 -24.63 12.76
C LYS A 66 -1.42 -25.09 14.17
N GLY A 67 -0.51 -25.81 14.83
CA GLY A 67 -0.75 -26.36 16.16
C GLY A 67 -1.22 -25.27 17.12
N ASN A 68 -2.42 -25.48 17.67
CA ASN A 68 -3.17 -24.60 18.57
C ASN A 68 -3.58 -23.25 17.98
N ASP A 69 -4.66 -23.24 17.20
CA ASP A 69 -5.67 -22.17 17.29
C ASP A 69 -7.05 -22.71 16.91
N ARG A 70 -7.95 -22.71 17.89
CA ARG A 70 -9.39 -22.84 17.70
C ARG A 70 -9.90 -21.45 17.34
N GLU A 71 -10.46 -21.29 16.14
CA GLU A 71 -11.55 -20.37 15.74
C GLU A 71 -11.35 -19.77 14.33
N GLY A 72 -12.45 -19.70 13.58
CA GLY A 72 -12.60 -18.78 12.43
C GLY A 72 -12.18 -19.30 11.06
N LYS A 73 -13.16 -19.58 10.19
CA LYS A 73 -13.00 -19.83 8.74
C LYS A 73 -12.19 -18.70 8.08
N LYS A 74 -10.98 -18.98 7.55
CA LYS A 74 -10.25 -18.02 6.73
C LYS A 74 -10.90 -17.85 5.34
N GLN A 75 -11.20 -16.60 5.03
CA GLN A 75 -11.69 -16.05 3.76
C GLN A 75 -10.58 -16.23 2.70
N THR A 76 -10.87 -16.73 1.49
CA THR A 76 -9.85 -16.94 0.45
C THR A 76 -9.26 -15.60 -0.03
N ASP A 77 -7.96 -15.56 -0.38
CA ASP A 77 -7.25 -14.34 -0.78
C ASP A 77 -7.94 -13.57 -1.92
N TYR A 78 -8.40 -14.28 -2.96
CA TYR A 78 -9.23 -13.72 -4.04
C TYR A 78 -10.50 -13.00 -3.54
N LYS A 79 -11.12 -13.52 -2.47
CA LYS A 79 -12.32 -12.90 -1.90
C LYS A 79 -11.96 -11.62 -1.13
N ILE A 80 -10.82 -11.58 -0.45
CA ILE A 80 -10.33 -10.39 0.24
C ILE A 80 -10.02 -9.28 -0.78
N GLU A 81 -9.39 -9.63 -1.89
CA GLU A 81 -9.06 -8.73 -2.99
C GLU A 81 -10.29 -8.14 -3.68
N LEU A 82 -11.27 -9.00 -3.98
CA LEU A 82 -12.56 -8.54 -4.50
C LEU A 82 -13.26 -7.60 -3.53
N GLU A 83 -13.18 -7.87 -2.22
CA GLU A 83 -13.78 -7.00 -1.21
C GLU A 83 -13.09 -5.65 -1.13
N LYS A 84 -11.76 -5.61 -1.12
CA LYS A 84 -10.98 -4.37 -1.17
C LYS A 84 -11.27 -3.57 -2.44
N ARG A 85 -11.29 -4.22 -3.62
CA ARG A 85 -11.67 -3.58 -4.89
C ARG A 85 -13.09 -2.99 -4.81
N ASN A 86 -14.03 -3.74 -4.26
CA ASN A 86 -15.42 -3.30 -4.14
C ASN A 86 -15.56 -2.09 -3.21
N GLN A 87 -14.86 -2.08 -2.06
CA GLN A 87 -14.79 -0.92 -1.16
C GLN A 87 -14.20 0.29 -1.87
N HIS A 88 -13.13 0.11 -2.65
CA HIS A 88 -12.52 1.18 -3.42
C HIS A 88 -13.45 1.73 -4.52
N ILE A 89 -14.17 0.87 -5.24
CA ILE A 89 -15.22 1.28 -6.18
C ILE A 89 -16.27 2.16 -5.48
N TYR A 90 -16.65 1.80 -4.25
CA TYR A 90 -17.63 2.55 -3.49
C TYR A 90 -17.10 3.91 -3.02
N LEU A 91 -15.83 4.01 -2.58
CA LEU A 91 -15.20 5.30 -2.28
C LEU A 91 -15.18 6.22 -3.50
N LYS A 92 -14.77 5.71 -4.67
CA LYS A 92 -14.81 6.49 -5.92
C LYS A 92 -16.23 6.91 -6.32
N HIS A 93 -17.24 6.12 -5.96
CA HIS A 93 -18.63 6.51 -6.12
C HIS A 93 -19.02 7.67 -5.18
N LEU A 94 -18.58 7.65 -3.91
CA LEU A 94 -18.79 8.75 -2.95
C LEU A 94 -18.09 10.05 -3.40
N GLU A 95 -16.94 9.95 -4.08
CA GLU A 95 -16.24 11.08 -4.75
C GLU A 95 -17.00 11.62 -5.98
N GLY A 96 -18.13 11.02 -6.37
CA GLY A 96 -18.98 11.49 -7.47
C GLY A 96 -18.72 10.83 -8.82
N ARG A 97 -17.89 9.78 -8.92
CA ARG A 97 -17.70 9.04 -10.18
C ARG A 97 -18.99 8.33 -10.59
N THR A 98 -19.31 8.42 -11.88
CA THR A 98 -20.49 7.75 -12.46
C THR A 98 -20.25 6.25 -12.63
N ASN A 99 -21.32 5.45 -12.65
CA ASN A 99 -21.24 3.99 -12.89
C ASN A 99 -20.51 3.64 -14.19
N ARG A 100 -20.63 4.48 -15.22
CA ARG A 100 -19.95 4.31 -16.50
C ARG A 100 -18.44 4.53 -16.39
N GLN A 101 -18.01 5.56 -15.67
CA GLN A 101 -16.59 5.83 -15.43
C GLN A 101 -15.97 4.70 -14.59
N LEU A 102 -16.64 4.29 -13.51
CA LEU A 102 -16.22 3.15 -12.70
C LEU A 102 -16.16 1.85 -13.52
N GLY A 103 -17.15 1.60 -14.38
CA GLY A 103 -17.13 0.44 -15.26
C GLY A 103 -15.91 0.39 -16.19
N LYS A 104 -15.48 1.55 -16.71
CA LYS A 104 -14.26 1.65 -17.52
C LYS A 104 -12.99 1.39 -16.69
N ILE A 105 -12.86 2.09 -15.55
CA ILE A 105 -11.67 2.03 -14.68
C ILE A 105 -11.43 0.59 -14.17
N TYR A 106 -12.49 -0.09 -13.73
CA TYR A 106 -12.38 -1.42 -13.13
C TYR A 106 -12.66 -2.56 -14.11
N HIS A 107 -12.85 -2.25 -15.39
CA HIS A 107 -13.23 -3.22 -16.43
C HIS A 107 -14.48 -4.05 -16.06
N LEU A 108 -15.51 -3.39 -15.50
CA LEU A 108 -16.76 -4.00 -15.06
C LEU A 108 -17.95 -3.48 -15.87
N SER A 109 -18.96 -4.34 -16.06
CA SER A 109 -20.23 -3.91 -16.63
C SER A 109 -20.98 -2.98 -15.65
N GLU A 110 -21.69 -1.96 -16.15
CA GLU A 110 -22.46 -1.04 -15.30
C GLU A 110 -23.44 -1.76 -14.33
N PRO A 111 -24.12 -2.87 -14.71
CA PRO A 111 -24.94 -3.63 -13.77
C PRO A 111 -24.13 -4.26 -12.63
N SER A 112 -22.88 -4.69 -12.89
CA SER A 112 -22.00 -5.22 -11.85
C SER A 112 -21.54 -4.13 -10.90
N VAL A 113 -21.18 -2.94 -11.43
CA VAL A 113 -20.86 -1.76 -10.62
C VAL A 113 -22.04 -1.38 -9.72
N ARG A 114 -23.27 -1.34 -10.25
CA ARG A 114 -24.48 -1.07 -9.45
C ARG A 114 -24.66 -2.06 -8.31
N ARG A 115 -24.49 -3.38 -8.57
CA ARG A 115 -24.59 -4.41 -7.52
C ARG A 115 -23.54 -4.23 -6.43
N ILE A 116 -22.31 -3.88 -6.80
CA ILE A 116 -21.21 -3.61 -5.86
C ILE A 116 -21.55 -2.41 -4.98
N ILE A 117 -21.95 -1.28 -5.59
CA ILE A 117 -22.31 -0.06 -4.87
C ILE A 117 -23.44 -0.32 -3.87
N SER A 118 -24.50 -1.03 -4.27
CA SER A 118 -25.61 -1.34 -3.38
C SER A 118 -25.17 -2.16 -2.16
N LYS A 119 -24.27 -3.13 -2.35
CA LYS A 119 -23.76 -3.97 -1.25
C LYS A 119 -22.86 -3.18 -0.30
N GLU A 120 -21.92 -2.41 -0.85
CA GLU A 120 -21.00 -1.61 -0.03
C GLU A 120 -21.71 -0.45 0.67
N LYS A 121 -22.80 0.10 0.10
CA LYS A 121 -23.65 1.09 0.78
C LYS A 121 -24.25 0.56 2.09
N VAL A 122 -24.65 -0.71 2.14
CA VAL A 122 -25.17 -1.32 3.38
C VAL A 122 -24.05 -1.40 4.43
N ARG A 123 -22.87 -1.93 4.03
CA ARG A 123 -21.69 -2.02 4.91
C ARG A 123 -21.25 -0.65 5.43
N TYR A 124 -21.26 0.37 4.57
CA TYR A 124 -20.98 1.75 4.94
C TYR A 124 -21.93 2.25 6.02
N GLN A 125 -23.24 2.03 5.85
CA GLN A 125 -24.25 2.49 6.79
C GLN A 125 -24.12 1.79 8.15
N GLU A 126 -23.92 0.47 8.15
CA GLU A 126 -23.66 -0.31 9.37
C GLU A 126 -22.42 0.20 10.12
N MET A 127 -21.33 0.45 9.40
CA MET A 127 -20.11 0.97 10.01
C MET A 127 -20.29 2.40 10.51
N LYS A 128 -21.00 3.25 9.76
CA LYS A 128 -21.31 4.62 10.16
C LYS A 128 -22.09 4.64 11.48
N GLU A 129 -23.16 3.85 11.59
CA GLU A 129 -23.96 3.72 12.81
C GLU A 129 -23.14 3.20 13.99
N LYS A 130 -22.24 2.23 13.74
CA LYS A 130 -21.30 1.73 14.74
C LYS A 130 -20.36 2.84 15.22
N ILE A 131 -19.79 3.63 14.31
CA ILE A 131 -18.90 4.76 14.62
C ILE A 131 -19.65 5.83 15.44
N GLU A 132 -20.86 6.20 15.03
CA GLU A 132 -21.67 7.21 15.73
C GLU A 132 -21.99 6.84 17.19
N GLN A 133 -22.05 5.54 17.52
CA GLN A 133 -22.23 5.06 18.89
C GLN A 133 -20.95 5.19 19.70
N ILE A 134 -19.80 4.80 19.13
CA ILE A 134 -18.54 4.75 19.85
C ILE A 134 -17.86 6.12 20.00
N LEU A 135 -18.20 7.13 19.20
CA LEU A 135 -17.65 8.48 19.33
C LEU A 135 -17.86 9.09 20.73
N THR A 136 -18.91 8.65 21.43
CA THR A 136 -19.18 9.02 22.82
C THR A 136 -18.04 8.63 23.78
N PHE A 137 -17.28 7.57 23.48
CA PHE A 137 -16.11 7.17 24.28
C PHE A 137 -14.96 8.19 24.21
N TRP A 138 -14.97 9.09 23.23
CA TRP A 138 -14.05 10.22 23.10
C TRP A 138 -14.69 11.57 23.43
N GLY A 139 -15.95 11.59 23.87
CA GLY A 139 -16.68 12.82 24.16
C GLY A 139 -17.03 13.65 22.92
N ILE A 140 -17.08 13.04 21.73
CA ILE A 140 -17.43 13.72 20.48
C ILE A 140 -18.95 13.61 20.26
N GLU A 141 -19.64 14.75 20.27
CA GLU A 141 -21.10 14.84 20.11
C GLU A 141 -21.54 15.16 18.67
N GLU A 142 -20.75 15.96 17.96
CA GLU A 142 -20.99 16.35 16.55
C GLU A 142 -20.50 15.24 15.60
N LYS A 143 -21.29 14.94 14.57
CA LYS A 143 -21.19 13.68 13.79
C LYS A 143 -21.05 13.93 12.29
N GLU A 144 -20.23 14.89 11.88
CA GLU A 144 -19.85 14.94 10.47
C GLU A 144 -18.85 13.82 10.19
N LEU A 145 -19.35 12.75 9.59
CA LEU A 145 -18.59 11.55 9.24
C LEU A 145 -18.39 11.48 7.74
N LEU A 146 -17.13 11.45 7.32
CA LEU A 146 -16.71 11.24 5.95
C LEU A 146 -15.76 10.05 5.89
N GLN A 147 -16.11 9.00 5.14
CA GLN A 147 -15.18 7.90 4.91
C GLN A 147 -14.11 8.33 3.91
N ILE A 148 -12.85 8.28 4.33
CA ILE A 148 -11.68 8.68 3.51
C ILE A 148 -10.94 7.46 2.94
N TYR A 149 -10.96 6.33 3.66
CA TYR A 149 -10.44 5.02 3.22
C TYR A 149 -11.37 3.91 3.72
N PRO A 150 -11.28 2.67 3.21
CA PRO A 150 -12.20 1.60 3.63
C PRO A 150 -12.21 1.37 5.14
N SER A 151 -11.04 1.53 5.77
CA SER A 151 -10.82 1.39 7.22
C SER A 151 -10.67 2.73 7.95
N ALA A 152 -10.86 3.89 7.31
CA ALA A 152 -10.62 5.18 7.96
C ALA A 152 -11.70 6.23 7.66
N TRP A 153 -12.06 6.98 8.71
CA TRP A 153 -13.14 7.96 8.72
C TRP A 153 -12.66 9.28 9.28
N GLU A 154 -12.90 10.36 8.56
CA GLU A 154 -12.74 11.72 9.05
C GLU A 154 -13.96 12.13 9.88
N ILE A 155 -13.71 12.79 11.01
CA ILE A 155 -14.72 13.26 11.96
C ILE A 155 -14.54 14.77 12.18
N ASN A 156 -15.60 15.54 11.94
CA ASN A 156 -15.67 17.00 12.16
C ASN A 156 -14.45 17.76 11.62
N HIS A 157 -13.92 17.31 10.48
CA HIS A 157 -12.73 17.87 9.81
C HIS A 157 -11.44 17.97 10.62
N SER A 158 -11.40 17.40 11.81
CA SER A 158 -10.33 17.60 12.80
C SER A 158 -9.70 16.29 13.25
N HIS A 159 -10.41 15.17 13.09
CA HIS A 159 -9.94 13.87 13.57
C HIS A 159 -10.04 12.81 12.48
N VAL A 160 -9.22 11.77 12.61
CA VAL A 160 -9.28 10.56 11.80
C VAL A 160 -9.41 9.35 12.71
N LEU A 161 -10.46 8.56 12.48
CA LEU A 161 -10.72 7.28 13.14
C LEU A 161 -10.33 6.14 12.21
N LYS A 162 -9.43 5.28 12.66
CA LYS A 162 -9.02 4.05 11.97
C LYS A 162 -9.67 2.83 12.62
N VAL A 163 -10.13 1.91 11.78
CA VAL A 163 -10.78 0.66 12.16
C VAL A 163 -9.82 -0.50 11.92
N TYR A 164 -9.58 -1.29 12.96
CA TYR A 164 -8.73 -2.47 12.93
C TYR A 164 -9.54 -3.71 13.32
N HIS A 165 -9.23 -4.84 12.68
CA HIS A 165 -9.80 -6.14 13.03
C HIS A 165 -8.80 -7.05 13.77
N SER A 166 -7.50 -6.73 13.71
CA SER A 166 -6.45 -7.38 14.49
C SER A 166 -5.96 -6.43 15.58
N LYS A 167 -6.03 -6.89 16.83
CA LYS A 167 -5.49 -6.17 17.99
C LYS A 167 -3.97 -6.01 17.89
N GLU A 168 -3.28 -7.06 17.46
CA GLU A 168 -1.82 -7.08 17.33
C GLU A 168 -1.34 -6.04 16.32
N GLN A 169 -2.03 -5.93 15.17
CA GLN A 169 -1.74 -4.93 14.15
C GLN A 169 -1.96 -3.51 14.68
N LEU A 170 -3.09 -3.27 15.37
CA LEU A 170 -3.36 -1.99 16.00
C LEU A 170 -2.27 -1.60 17.02
N GLU A 171 -1.97 -2.48 17.97
CA GLU A 171 -0.99 -2.22 19.02
C GLU A 171 0.40 -1.94 18.44
N ARG A 172 0.76 -2.67 17.37
CA ARG A 172 1.98 -2.43 16.61
C ARG A 172 2.01 -1.04 15.97
N ASN A 173 0.92 -0.62 15.31
CA ASN A 173 0.88 0.68 14.63
C ASN A 173 0.84 1.85 15.61
N ILE A 174 0.16 1.70 16.75
CA ILE A 174 0.24 2.67 17.86
C ILE A 174 1.71 2.81 18.30
N LYS A 175 2.40 1.69 18.56
CA LYS A 175 3.79 1.72 19.03
C LYS A 175 4.73 2.38 18.00
N ILE A 176 4.58 2.08 16.72
CA ILE A 176 5.34 2.75 15.65
C ILE A 176 5.10 4.25 15.68
N SER A 177 3.83 4.67 15.72
CA SER A 177 3.43 6.08 15.71
C SER A 177 4.02 6.83 16.91
N GLU A 178 3.99 6.23 18.10
CA GLU A 178 4.57 6.82 19.32
C GLU A 178 6.08 7.03 19.19
N ILE A 179 6.82 6.03 18.69
CA ILE A 179 8.27 6.17 18.49
C ILE A 179 8.58 7.25 17.45
N LEU A 180 7.77 7.34 16.39
CA LEU A 180 7.93 8.35 15.35
C LEU A 180 7.65 9.76 15.89
N LEU A 181 6.62 9.95 16.72
CA LEU A 181 6.36 11.22 17.42
C LEU A 181 7.54 11.63 18.31
N GLU A 182 8.11 10.69 19.08
CA GLU A 182 9.32 10.95 19.88
C GLU A 182 10.52 11.37 19.03
N CYS A 183 10.53 11.00 17.75
CA CYS A 183 11.57 11.38 16.79
C CYS A 183 11.26 12.69 16.04
N ASN A 184 10.20 13.42 16.43
CA ASN A 184 9.69 14.60 15.73
C ASN A 184 9.32 14.33 14.26
N ILE A 185 8.88 13.11 13.95
CA ILE A 185 8.32 12.77 12.64
C ILE A 185 6.83 13.15 12.64
N PRO A 186 6.33 13.88 11.62
CA PRO A 186 4.94 14.30 11.54
C PRO A 186 4.02 13.11 11.26
N VAL A 187 3.58 12.45 12.32
CA VAL A 187 2.54 11.41 12.29
C VAL A 187 1.35 11.85 13.13
N ALA A 188 0.19 11.24 12.89
CA ALA A 188 -1.05 11.64 13.56
C ALA A 188 -0.99 11.34 15.06
N GLU A 189 -1.17 12.38 15.88
CA GLU A 189 -1.16 12.24 17.34
C GLU A 189 -2.40 11.47 17.83
N PRO A 190 -2.24 10.47 18.72
CA PRO A 190 -3.36 9.73 19.28
C PRO A 190 -4.27 10.64 20.11
N VAL A 191 -5.58 10.43 20.00
CA VAL A 191 -6.58 11.02 20.90
C VAL A 191 -7.09 9.90 21.83
N PRO A 192 -6.65 9.87 23.10
CA PRO A 192 -7.11 8.87 24.05
C PRO A 192 -8.62 8.95 24.28
N ALA A 193 -9.24 7.80 24.52
CA ALA A 193 -10.61 7.75 25.00
C ALA A 193 -10.72 8.43 26.39
N LEU A 194 -11.94 8.80 26.79
CA LEU A 194 -12.21 9.38 28.12
C LEU A 194 -11.77 8.47 29.28
N THR A 195 -11.61 7.16 29.01
CA THR A 195 -11.06 6.18 29.96
C THR A 195 -9.54 6.20 30.09
N GLY A 196 -8.84 7.01 29.29
CA GLY A 196 -7.38 7.04 29.15
C GLY A 196 -6.80 5.95 28.25
N LYS A 197 -7.62 5.02 27.72
CA LYS A 197 -7.18 4.01 26.76
C LYS A 197 -6.85 4.64 25.40
N LYS A 198 -5.82 4.13 24.74
CA LYS A 198 -5.36 4.60 23.41
C LYS A 198 -6.30 4.21 22.26
N TYR A 199 -7.15 3.21 22.48
CA TYR A 199 -8.13 2.73 21.52
C TYR A 199 -9.39 2.24 22.23
N VAL A 200 -10.48 2.10 21.48
CA VAL A 200 -11.75 1.54 21.96
C VAL A 200 -11.98 0.20 21.26
N GLU A 201 -12.28 -0.83 22.05
CA GLU A 201 -12.75 -2.11 21.56
C GLU A 201 -14.28 -2.10 21.58
N TYR A 202 -14.90 -2.41 20.45
CA TYR A 202 -16.36 -2.45 20.35
C TYR A 202 -16.81 -3.56 19.39
N GLN A 203 -17.45 -4.58 19.96
CA GLN A 203 -17.73 -5.86 19.29
C GLN A 203 -16.42 -6.46 18.75
N ASP A 204 -16.42 -7.00 17.54
CA ASP A 204 -15.25 -7.65 16.91
C ASP A 204 -14.34 -6.64 16.17
N SER A 205 -14.18 -5.42 16.69
CA SER A 205 -13.36 -4.39 16.04
C SER A 205 -12.72 -3.44 17.05
N TYR A 206 -11.57 -2.91 16.66
CA TYR A 206 -10.78 -1.98 17.45
C TYR A 206 -10.71 -0.64 16.72
N PHE A 207 -10.89 0.44 17.47
CA PHE A 207 -11.04 1.79 16.93
C PHE A 207 -10.00 2.71 17.54
N TYR A 208 -9.21 3.33 16.67
CA TYR A 208 -8.14 4.23 17.03
C TYR A 208 -8.44 5.63 16.50
N LEU A 209 -8.50 6.61 17.40
CA LEU A 209 -8.74 8.01 17.04
C LEU A 209 -7.43 8.79 17.10
N SER A 210 -7.22 9.65 16.12
CA SER A 210 -6.06 10.54 16.04
C SER A 210 -6.45 11.92 15.52
N GLN A 211 -5.59 12.91 15.78
CA GLN A 211 -5.69 14.23 15.16
C GLN A 211 -5.52 14.11 13.65
N LYS A 212 -6.30 14.89 12.89
CA LYS A 212 -6.11 14.97 11.44
C LYS A 212 -4.83 15.75 11.15
N LEU A 213 -3.94 15.13 10.37
CA LEU A 213 -2.75 15.80 9.89
C LEU A 213 -3.12 16.88 8.85
N PRO A 214 -2.44 18.04 8.86
CA PRO A 214 -2.65 19.06 7.85
C PRO A 214 -2.08 18.65 6.50
N GLY A 215 -2.52 19.33 5.44
CA GLY A 215 -2.07 19.09 4.08
C GLY A 215 -2.94 18.11 3.31
N ARG A 216 -2.46 17.70 2.14
CA ARG A 216 -3.15 16.83 1.20
C ARG A 216 -2.17 15.91 0.49
N ASN A 217 -2.67 14.80 -0.03
CA ASN A 217 -1.94 13.99 -0.99
C ASN A 217 -1.67 14.78 -2.27
N LEU A 218 -0.55 14.50 -2.93
CA LEU A 218 -0.18 15.16 -4.18
C LEU A 218 -0.90 14.53 -5.37
N THR A 219 -1.42 15.39 -6.24
CA THR A 219 -2.05 15.00 -7.51
C THR A 219 -1.16 15.30 -8.72
N ASP A 220 -0.24 16.28 -8.62
CA ASP A 220 0.72 16.60 -9.67
C ASP A 220 2.05 15.85 -9.47
N ILE A 221 2.10 14.64 -10.04
CA ILE A 221 3.27 13.76 -10.00
C ILE A 221 4.42 14.26 -10.88
N LYS A 222 4.19 15.26 -11.76
CA LYS A 222 5.17 15.80 -12.71
C LYS A 222 5.93 17.01 -12.17
N ASP A 223 5.67 17.51 -10.97
CA ASP A 223 6.49 18.55 -10.32
C ASP A 223 7.85 17.98 -9.86
N ASP A 224 8.96 18.53 -10.35
CA ASP A 224 10.33 18.10 -10.03
C ASP A 224 10.71 18.44 -8.58
N GLU A 225 10.21 19.56 -8.05
CA GLU A 225 10.46 19.95 -6.66
C GLU A 225 9.74 18.99 -5.70
N MET A 226 8.54 18.55 -6.04
CA MET A 226 7.82 17.56 -5.22
C MET A 226 8.52 16.19 -5.21
N ALA A 227 9.09 15.76 -6.34
CA ALA A 227 9.89 14.54 -6.39
C ALA A 227 11.12 14.62 -5.48
N ARG A 228 11.79 15.80 -5.44
CA ARG A 228 12.88 16.05 -4.51
C ARG A 228 12.42 16.01 -3.04
N GLN A 229 11.30 16.65 -2.73
CA GLN A 229 10.71 16.62 -1.38
C GLN A 229 10.31 15.21 -0.95
N MET A 230 9.83 14.38 -1.88
CA MET A 230 9.56 12.97 -1.62
C MET A 230 10.84 12.21 -1.24
N GLY A 231 11.94 12.43 -1.97
CA GLY A 231 13.25 11.89 -1.60
C GLY A 231 13.67 12.28 -0.18
N CYS A 232 13.54 13.56 0.18
CA CYS A 232 13.80 14.05 1.54
C CYS A 232 12.89 13.35 2.58
N ALA A 233 11.61 13.18 2.27
CA ALA A 233 10.63 12.55 3.15
C ALA A 233 10.97 11.09 3.42
N ILE A 234 11.35 10.32 2.39
CA ILE A 234 11.75 8.92 2.57
C ILE A 234 13.00 8.84 3.45
N ALA A 235 14.03 9.66 3.20
CA ALA A 235 15.26 9.66 4.00
C ALA A 235 15.04 10.04 5.48
N ARG A 236 14.17 11.02 5.75
CA ARG A 236 13.79 11.40 7.12
C ARG A 236 13.08 10.25 7.83
N LEU A 237 12.17 9.55 7.14
CA LEU A 237 11.48 8.40 7.70
C LEU A 237 12.47 7.26 7.99
N HIS A 238 13.35 6.95 7.05
CA HIS A 238 14.42 5.96 7.20
C HIS A 238 15.30 6.24 8.42
N THR A 239 15.68 7.49 8.65
CA THR A 239 16.46 7.89 9.84
C THR A 239 15.71 7.58 11.14
N ALA A 240 14.39 7.85 11.19
CA ALA A 240 13.58 7.53 12.36
C ALA A 240 13.33 6.02 12.52
N PHE A 241 13.22 5.29 11.40
CA PHE A 241 13.03 3.85 11.38
C PHE A 241 14.21 3.05 11.91
N VAL A 242 15.44 3.58 11.85
CA VAL A 242 16.58 3.02 12.59
C VAL A 242 16.26 2.95 14.09
N LYS A 243 15.77 4.05 14.68
CA LYS A 243 15.37 4.10 16.10
C LYS A 243 14.16 3.20 16.40
N CYS A 244 13.20 3.09 15.48
CA CYS A 244 12.11 2.13 15.62
C CYS A 244 12.63 0.70 15.70
N GLY A 245 13.58 0.33 14.84
CA GLY A 245 14.19 -1.00 14.80
C GLY A 245 15.01 -1.36 16.06
N GLU A 246 15.44 -0.36 16.84
CA GLU A 246 16.10 -0.55 18.15
C GLU A 246 15.08 -0.76 19.28
N LYS A 247 13.90 -0.13 19.20
CA LYS A 247 12.85 -0.13 20.25
C LYS A 247 11.79 -1.23 20.08
N MET A 248 11.69 -1.84 18.90
CA MET A 248 10.76 -2.92 18.63
C MET A 248 11.24 -3.86 17.53
N GLU A 249 10.75 -5.09 17.58
CA GLU A 249 11.01 -6.08 16.55
C GLU A 249 10.13 -5.83 15.33
N PHE A 250 10.73 -6.02 14.15
CA PHE A 250 10.06 -6.02 12.87
C PHE A 250 10.37 -7.34 12.20
N TRP A 251 9.38 -7.88 11.50
CA TRP A 251 9.59 -9.04 10.66
C TRP A 251 10.66 -8.74 9.61
N GLU A 252 11.64 -9.64 9.50
CA GLU A 252 12.69 -9.54 8.50
C GLU A 252 12.27 -10.28 7.24
N ASN A 253 12.18 -9.54 6.15
CA ASN A 253 11.86 -10.09 4.85
C ASN A 253 12.99 -9.77 3.88
N SER A 254 13.40 -10.79 3.13
CA SER A 254 14.50 -10.66 2.19
C SER A 254 13.95 -10.72 0.78
N LEU A 255 14.11 -9.62 0.03
CA LEU A 255 13.75 -9.57 -1.39
C LEU A 255 14.40 -10.73 -2.16
N LEU A 256 15.69 -11.03 -1.91
CA LEU A 256 16.37 -12.17 -2.55
C LEU A 256 15.72 -13.52 -2.21
N LYS A 257 15.31 -13.73 -0.94
CA LYS A 257 14.55 -14.95 -0.56
C LYS A 257 13.16 -15.00 -1.19
N GLU A 258 12.51 -13.85 -1.38
CA GLU A 258 11.21 -13.77 -2.08
C GLU A 258 11.37 -14.16 -3.55
N MET A 259 12.39 -13.61 -4.23
CA MET A 259 12.75 -13.90 -5.62
C MET A 259 12.98 -15.41 -5.81
N ASN A 260 13.86 -16.00 -5.01
CA ASN A 260 14.19 -17.43 -5.06
C ASN A 260 13.10 -18.35 -4.46
N GLY A 261 12.04 -17.76 -3.90
CA GLY A 261 11.02 -18.45 -3.14
C GLY A 261 9.69 -18.52 -3.86
N TRP A 262 8.74 -17.71 -3.42
CA TRP A 262 7.38 -17.75 -3.94
C TRP A 262 7.26 -17.14 -5.34
N ILE A 263 8.12 -16.14 -5.66
CA ILE A 263 8.13 -15.49 -6.98
C ILE A 263 8.47 -16.51 -8.05
N TRP A 264 9.63 -17.18 -7.92
CA TRP A 264 10.05 -18.28 -8.78
C TRP A 264 8.96 -19.35 -8.98
N LYS A 265 8.31 -19.78 -7.88
CA LYS A 265 7.25 -20.81 -7.94
C LYS A 265 6.04 -20.35 -8.76
N ASN A 266 5.63 -19.09 -8.63
CA ASN A 266 4.51 -18.56 -9.40
C ASN A 266 4.83 -18.43 -10.89
N LEU A 267 6.07 -18.03 -11.23
CA LEU A 267 6.51 -17.92 -12.63
C LEU A 267 6.67 -19.28 -13.32
N ILE A 268 7.17 -20.29 -12.59
CA ILE A 268 7.17 -21.69 -13.08
C ILE A 268 5.74 -22.18 -13.35
N LYS A 269 4.80 -21.87 -12.48
CA LYS A 269 3.40 -22.27 -12.63
C LYS A 269 2.73 -21.59 -13.84
N ASP A 270 3.14 -20.37 -14.16
CA ASP A 270 2.77 -19.68 -15.40
C ASP A 270 3.46 -20.25 -16.64
N GLU A 271 4.41 -21.18 -16.46
CA GLU A 271 5.26 -21.72 -17.53
C GLU A 271 6.05 -20.62 -18.26
N TRP A 272 6.42 -19.54 -17.56
CA TRP A 272 7.16 -18.41 -18.12
C TRP A 272 6.46 -17.75 -19.32
N ARG A 273 5.13 -17.81 -19.38
CA ARG A 273 4.36 -17.25 -20.50
C ARG A 273 4.33 -15.72 -20.46
N THR A 274 4.35 -15.15 -19.26
CA THR A 274 4.23 -13.70 -19.05
C THR A 274 5.59 -13.01 -18.91
N ILE A 275 6.53 -13.63 -18.19
CA ILE A 275 7.89 -13.12 -17.97
C ILE A 275 8.89 -14.11 -18.57
N ASP A 276 9.90 -13.63 -19.30
CA ASP A 276 10.98 -14.47 -19.81
C ASP A 276 11.85 -15.00 -18.66
N GLU A 277 12.08 -16.31 -18.64
CA GLU A 277 12.95 -16.98 -17.66
C GLU A 277 14.35 -16.36 -17.62
N LYS A 278 14.89 -15.94 -18.76
CA LYS A 278 16.22 -15.32 -18.84
C LYS A 278 16.26 -13.98 -18.14
N ASP A 279 15.22 -13.17 -18.29
CA ASP A 279 15.13 -11.87 -17.62
C ASP A 279 15.04 -12.06 -16.09
N PHE A 280 14.24 -13.03 -15.63
CA PHE A 280 14.22 -13.39 -14.21
C PHE A 280 15.60 -13.82 -13.71
N LEU A 281 16.24 -14.79 -14.37
CA LEU A 281 17.51 -15.37 -13.92
C LEU A 281 18.62 -14.31 -13.90
N LYS A 282 18.71 -13.48 -14.94
CA LYS A 282 19.66 -12.35 -15.00
C LYS A 282 19.46 -11.41 -13.81
N THR A 283 18.21 -11.01 -13.56
CA THR A 283 17.87 -10.05 -12.50
C THR A 283 18.18 -10.64 -11.11
N ALA A 284 17.80 -11.90 -10.87
CA ALA A 284 18.05 -12.58 -9.60
C ALA A 284 19.56 -12.75 -9.34
N GLU A 285 20.34 -13.13 -10.36
CA GLU A 285 21.80 -13.25 -10.26
C GLU A 285 22.48 -11.90 -9.99
N GLN A 286 22.00 -10.82 -10.63
CA GLN A 286 22.48 -9.47 -10.37
C GLN A 286 22.19 -9.03 -8.93
N LEU A 287 20.97 -9.28 -8.43
CA LEU A 287 20.60 -8.98 -7.05
C LEU A 287 21.49 -9.75 -6.07
N GLU A 288 21.68 -11.06 -6.28
CA GLU A 288 22.47 -11.93 -5.40
C GLU A 288 23.90 -11.42 -5.20
N LYS A 289 24.55 -10.91 -6.27
CA LYS A 289 25.93 -10.38 -6.21
C LYS A 289 26.10 -9.19 -5.27
N VAL A 290 25.06 -8.35 -5.13
CA VAL A 290 25.13 -7.11 -4.36
C VAL A 290 24.36 -7.17 -3.04
N TYR A 291 23.44 -8.14 -2.87
CA TYR A 291 22.44 -8.14 -1.80
C TYR A 291 23.00 -8.03 -0.38
N ASP A 292 24.11 -8.71 -0.09
CA ASP A 292 24.72 -8.71 1.24
C ASP A 292 25.48 -7.43 1.57
N GLN A 293 25.81 -6.62 0.56
CA GLN A 293 26.46 -5.32 0.72
C GLN A 293 25.45 -4.20 0.95
N LEU A 294 24.17 -4.44 0.66
CA LEU A 294 23.12 -3.44 0.79
C LEU A 294 22.70 -3.26 2.27
N PRO A 295 22.63 -2.01 2.78
CA PRO A 295 22.11 -1.73 4.11
C PRO A 295 20.68 -2.24 4.29
N LYS A 296 20.44 -2.93 5.41
CA LYS A 296 19.13 -3.47 5.79
C LYS A 296 18.62 -2.74 7.02
N GLN A 297 17.38 -2.25 6.97
CA GLN A 297 16.75 -1.53 8.06
C GLN A 297 15.23 -1.65 7.98
N VAL A 298 14.52 -1.04 8.94
CA VAL A 298 13.07 -0.90 8.83
C VAL A 298 12.74 0.06 7.68
N ILE A 299 11.85 -0.38 6.79
CA ILE A 299 11.33 0.36 5.64
C ILE A 299 9.80 0.40 5.71
N HIS A 300 9.18 1.35 5.01
CA HIS A 300 7.74 1.51 4.93
C HIS A 300 7.08 0.45 4.05
N ARG A 301 7.78 0.03 2.98
CA ARG A 301 7.36 -0.94 1.96
C ARG A 301 6.23 -0.49 1.03
N ASP A 302 5.65 0.68 1.27
CA ASP A 302 4.48 1.13 0.52
C ASP A 302 4.48 2.65 0.33
N VAL A 303 5.55 3.10 -0.30
CA VAL A 303 5.85 4.51 -0.50
C VAL A 303 5.21 4.98 -1.80
N HIS A 304 4.14 5.76 -1.68
CA HIS A 304 3.47 6.46 -2.78
C HIS A 304 2.86 7.78 -2.28
N TYR A 305 2.46 8.67 -3.19
CA TYR A 305 1.90 9.98 -2.82
C TYR A 305 0.61 9.93 -2.00
N GLY A 306 -0.07 8.78 -1.96
CA GLY A 306 -1.28 8.53 -1.17
C GLY A 306 -1.02 8.34 0.34
N ASN A 307 0.21 7.97 0.72
CA ASN A 307 0.60 7.78 2.14
C ASN A 307 1.38 8.97 2.72
N PHE A 308 1.59 10.02 1.92
CA PHE A 308 2.37 11.19 2.30
C PHE A 308 1.54 12.46 2.07
N LEU A 309 1.45 13.29 3.10
CA LEU A 309 0.74 14.56 3.07
C LEU A 309 1.71 15.70 2.90
N PHE A 310 1.33 16.66 2.07
CA PHE A 310 2.09 17.87 1.84
C PHE A 310 1.23 19.12 2.05
N PHE A 311 1.85 20.14 2.65
CA PHE A 311 1.28 21.47 2.82
C PHE A 311 2.32 22.48 2.34
N GLU A 312 1.92 23.40 1.45
CA GLU A 312 2.84 24.40 0.86
C GLU A 312 4.13 23.81 0.26
N LYS A 313 4.03 22.63 -0.37
CA LYS A 313 5.15 21.83 -0.92
C LYS A 313 6.12 21.24 0.10
N GLU A 314 5.84 21.38 1.39
CA GLU A 314 6.59 20.72 2.45
C GLU A 314 5.83 19.50 2.96
N LEU A 315 6.57 18.49 3.42
CA LEU A 315 5.99 17.32 4.03
C LEU A 315 5.29 17.70 5.35
N SER A 316 4.01 17.42 5.44
CA SER A 316 3.17 17.71 6.61
C SER A 316 2.69 16.47 7.35
N GLY A 317 2.84 15.28 6.77
CA GLY A 317 2.37 14.06 7.40
C GLY A 317 2.81 12.76 6.72
N TYR A 318 3.08 11.74 7.53
CA TYR A 318 3.17 10.34 7.09
C TYR A 318 1.93 9.58 7.54
N ILE A 319 1.41 8.72 6.66
CA ILE A 319 0.23 7.90 6.89
C ILE A 319 0.60 6.44 6.67
N ASP A 320 0.02 5.57 7.51
CA ASP A 320 -0.02 4.12 7.36
C ASP A 320 1.34 3.40 7.42
N PHE A 321 1.54 2.62 8.48
CA PHE A 321 2.79 1.89 8.71
C PHE A 321 2.57 0.38 8.74
N ASP A 322 1.40 -0.09 8.31
CA ASP A 322 0.94 -1.46 8.50
C ASP A 322 1.89 -2.49 7.84
N LEU A 323 2.49 -2.11 6.71
CA LEU A 323 3.41 -2.95 5.92
C LEU A 323 4.89 -2.84 6.31
N SER A 324 5.20 -2.03 7.32
CA SER A 324 6.59 -1.79 7.71
C SER A 324 7.30 -3.08 8.08
N GLN A 325 8.55 -3.26 7.63
CA GLN A 325 9.34 -4.49 7.85
C GLN A 325 10.84 -4.19 7.75
N LYS A 326 11.70 -5.12 8.19
CA LYS A 326 13.14 -5.05 7.90
C LYS A 326 13.44 -5.61 6.50
N ASN A 327 14.06 -4.82 5.64
CA ASN A 327 14.54 -5.22 4.31
C ASN A 327 15.66 -4.28 3.84
N ILE A 328 16.17 -4.44 2.60
CA ILE A 328 17.12 -3.50 1.99
C ILE A 328 16.52 -2.09 1.95
N ARG A 329 17.29 -1.11 2.38
CA ARG A 329 16.81 0.28 2.55
C ARG A 329 16.32 0.90 1.25
N ILE A 330 17.05 0.67 0.15
CA ILE A 330 16.72 1.23 -1.16
C ILE A 330 15.40 0.71 -1.75
N PHE A 331 14.78 -0.30 -1.14
CA PHE A 331 13.47 -0.81 -1.58
C PHE A 331 12.42 0.29 -1.65
N ASP A 332 12.30 1.15 -0.63
CA ASP A 332 11.28 2.21 -0.60
C ASP A 332 11.47 3.24 -1.74
N ILE A 333 12.72 3.58 -2.05
CA ILE A 333 13.05 4.48 -3.17
C ILE A 333 12.69 3.82 -4.50
N CYS A 334 13.09 2.55 -4.68
CA CYS A 334 12.85 1.80 -5.90
C CYS A 334 11.36 1.53 -6.12
N TYR A 335 10.63 1.19 -5.05
CA TYR A 335 9.19 0.98 -5.05
C TYR A 335 8.47 2.25 -5.51
N PHE A 336 8.82 3.40 -4.94
CA PHE A 336 8.24 4.67 -5.32
C PHE A 336 8.50 5.00 -6.80
N LEU A 337 9.76 4.92 -7.24
CA LEU A 337 10.17 5.28 -8.61
C LEU A 337 9.56 4.36 -9.68
N ALA A 338 9.50 3.05 -9.41
CA ALA A 338 8.84 2.10 -10.30
C ALA A 338 7.31 2.30 -10.29
N GLY A 339 6.74 2.62 -9.12
CA GLY A 339 5.33 2.97 -8.95
C GLY A 339 4.90 4.15 -9.85
N LEU A 340 5.74 5.18 -10.02
CA LEU A 340 5.45 6.32 -10.91
C LEU A 340 5.27 5.92 -12.38
N LEU A 341 5.91 4.84 -12.85
CA LEU A 341 5.74 4.32 -14.21
C LEU A 341 4.47 3.48 -14.36
N ALA A 342 4.09 2.81 -13.28
CA ALA A 342 2.94 1.92 -13.27
C ALA A 342 1.61 2.68 -13.13
N GLU A 343 1.62 3.96 -12.76
CA GLU A 343 0.40 4.78 -12.67
C GLU A 343 -0.29 4.96 -14.04
N GLU A 344 -1.53 4.46 -14.14
CA GLU A 344 -2.41 4.66 -15.30
C GLU A 344 -2.88 6.13 -15.32
N THR A 345 -2.04 7.01 -15.85
CA THR A 345 -2.36 8.43 -16.04
C THR A 345 -2.71 8.70 -17.50
N GLU A 346 -3.51 9.76 -17.74
CA GLU A 346 -3.79 10.22 -19.11
C GLU A 346 -2.51 10.66 -19.85
N GLU A 347 -1.45 10.99 -19.11
CA GLU A 347 -0.14 11.38 -19.62
C GLU A 347 1.02 10.59 -19.00
N ALA A 348 1.23 9.37 -19.48
CA ALA A 348 2.37 8.54 -19.08
C ALA A 348 3.71 9.27 -19.22
N PHE A 349 4.64 9.00 -18.30
CA PHE A 349 5.99 9.58 -18.33
C PHE A 349 6.75 9.12 -19.58
N CYS A 350 7.37 10.06 -20.30
CA CYS A 350 8.42 9.67 -21.23
C CYS A 350 9.73 9.37 -20.49
N LYS A 351 10.65 8.63 -21.14
CA LYS A 351 11.98 8.28 -20.61
C LYS A 351 12.72 9.48 -20.00
N LYS A 352 12.72 10.63 -20.68
CA LYS A 352 13.43 11.83 -20.22
C LYS A 352 12.80 12.42 -18.95
N GLU A 353 11.48 12.43 -18.85
CA GLU A 353 10.78 12.97 -17.68
C GLU A 353 10.98 12.05 -16.48
N TRP A 354 10.83 10.74 -16.66
CA TRP A 354 11.04 9.79 -15.57
C TRP A 354 12.48 9.79 -15.06
N LEU A 355 13.49 9.84 -15.95
CA LEU A 355 14.89 9.97 -15.52
C LEU A 355 15.17 11.24 -14.72
N LYS A 356 14.45 12.35 -14.98
CA LYS A 356 14.51 13.54 -14.12
C LYS A 356 13.93 13.27 -12.74
N LYS A 357 12.84 12.50 -12.63
CA LYS A 357 12.26 12.08 -11.34
C LYS A 357 13.22 11.23 -10.54
N VAL A 358 13.86 10.24 -11.17
CA VAL A 358 14.91 9.43 -10.54
C VAL A 358 15.99 10.35 -9.95
N ARG A 359 16.51 11.30 -10.74
CA ARG A 359 17.50 12.26 -10.25
C ARG A 359 17.00 13.09 -9.07
N ALA A 360 15.80 13.66 -9.18
CA ALA A 360 15.24 14.56 -8.19
C ALA A 360 15.03 13.84 -6.86
N VAL A 361 14.45 12.64 -6.88
CA VAL A 361 14.23 11.80 -5.69
C VAL A 361 15.55 11.44 -5.03
N ILE A 362 16.53 10.95 -5.80
CA ILE A 362 17.85 10.60 -5.26
C ILE A 362 18.56 11.82 -4.68
N THR A 363 18.52 12.96 -5.36
CA THR A 363 19.10 14.22 -4.86
C THR A 363 18.43 14.66 -3.55
N GLY A 364 17.10 14.53 -3.47
CA GLY A 364 16.34 14.80 -2.25
C GLY A 364 16.73 13.87 -1.10
N TYR A 365 16.80 12.58 -1.37
CA TYR A 365 17.22 11.58 -0.39
C TYR A 365 18.64 11.88 0.13
N GLU A 366 19.60 12.10 -0.77
CA GLU A 366 21.01 12.38 -0.45
C GLU A 366 21.28 13.75 0.18
N SER A 367 20.26 14.61 0.24
CA SER A 367 20.30 15.86 1.03
C SER A 367 20.13 15.61 2.53
N VAL A 368 19.56 14.45 2.90
CA VAL A 368 19.36 14.02 4.29
C VAL A 368 20.32 12.90 4.65
N GLU A 369 20.46 11.89 3.80
CA GLU A 369 21.28 10.71 4.07
C GLU A 369 21.96 10.17 2.80
N LYS A 370 23.26 9.87 2.87
CA LYS A 370 24.02 9.40 1.71
C LYS A 370 23.71 7.95 1.34
N LEU A 371 23.61 7.71 0.04
CA LEU A 371 23.55 6.36 -0.53
C LEU A 371 24.98 5.91 -0.87
N SER A 372 25.30 4.65 -0.58
CA SER A 372 26.58 4.06 -0.97
C SER A 372 26.66 3.87 -2.50
N ALA A 373 27.87 3.62 -3.02
CA ALA A 373 28.04 3.32 -4.43
C ALA A 373 27.32 2.03 -4.83
N GLU A 374 27.35 1.03 -3.94
CA GLU A 374 26.67 -0.26 -4.10
C GLU A 374 25.15 -0.05 -4.14
N GLU A 375 24.60 0.73 -3.22
CA GLU A 375 23.17 1.10 -3.23
C GLU A 375 22.77 1.76 -4.54
N LYS A 376 23.52 2.77 -5.01
CA LYS A 376 23.23 3.47 -6.26
C LYS A 376 23.29 2.54 -7.47
N SER A 377 24.30 1.68 -7.53
CA SER A 377 24.46 0.70 -8.61
C SER A 377 23.35 -0.35 -8.64
N ALA A 378 22.75 -0.66 -7.48
CA ALA A 378 21.70 -1.65 -7.35
C ALA A 378 20.29 -1.11 -7.66
N ILE A 379 20.09 0.22 -7.74
CA ILE A 379 18.77 0.84 -7.94
C ILE A 379 18.01 0.25 -9.15
N PRO A 380 18.59 0.15 -10.36
CA PRO A 380 17.89 -0.44 -11.50
C PRO A 380 17.45 -1.89 -11.24
N CYS A 381 18.38 -2.72 -10.76
CA CYS A 381 18.13 -4.14 -10.46
C CYS A 381 17.05 -4.34 -9.39
N VAL A 382 17.02 -3.49 -8.35
CA VAL A 382 15.98 -3.56 -7.31
C VAL A 382 14.62 -3.14 -7.84
N MET A 383 14.53 -2.11 -8.70
CA MET A 383 13.27 -1.76 -9.37
C MET A 383 12.77 -2.90 -10.27
N GLU A 384 13.67 -3.53 -11.01
CA GLU A 384 13.36 -4.72 -11.83
C GLU A 384 12.82 -5.89 -10.98
N CYS A 385 13.46 -6.19 -9.84
CA CYS A 385 12.99 -7.20 -8.90
C CYS A 385 11.60 -6.89 -8.34
N ILE A 386 11.31 -5.62 -8.06
CA ILE A 386 9.99 -5.18 -7.58
C ILE A 386 8.92 -5.43 -8.65
N GLU A 387 9.18 -5.13 -9.92
CA GLU A 387 8.21 -5.39 -10.99
C GLU A 387 8.02 -6.89 -11.26
N ILE A 388 9.08 -7.70 -11.19
CA ILE A 388 8.96 -9.17 -11.23
C ILE A 388 8.11 -9.68 -10.06
N LEU A 389 8.33 -9.15 -8.84
CA LEU A 389 7.53 -9.48 -7.67
C LEU A 389 6.05 -9.20 -7.92
N PHE A 390 5.72 -8.04 -8.49
CA PHE A 390 4.34 -7.70 -8.83
C PHE A 390 3.74 -8.58 -9.92
N ALA A 391 4.50 -8.88 -10.97
CA ALA A 391 4.02 -9.76 -12.02
C ALA A 391 3.76 -11.18 -11.48
N ALA A 392 4.68 -11.75 -10.70
CA ALA A 392 4.49 -13.05 -10.04
C ALA A 392 3.31 -13.04 -9.05
N TYR A 393 3.08 -11.91 -8.37
CA TYR A 393 1.92 -11.73 -7.52
C TYR A 393 0.63 -11.79 -8.32
N TYR A 394 0.51 -10.99 -9.38
CA TYR A 394 -0.69 -10.90 -10.20
C TYR A 394 -1.01 -12.23 -10.90
N LEU A 395 0.01 -12.98 -11.31
CA LEU A 395 -0.16 -14.35 -11.80
C LEU A 395 -0.73 -15.31 -10.74
N GLY A 396 -0.29 -15.16 -9.48
CA GLY A 396 -0.79 -15.93 -8.36
C GLY A 396 -2.31 -15.80 -8.17
N ILE A 397 -2.87 -14.62 -8.48
CA ILE A 397 -4.29 -14.30 -8.38
C ILE A 397 -5.03 -14.36 -9.73
N GLN A 398 -4.35 -14.87 -10.77
CA GLN A 398 -4.88 -15.04 -12.14
C GLN A 398 -5.22 -13.73 -12.87
N ASP A 399 -4.55 -12.62 -12.52
CA ASP A 399 -4.65 -11.33 -13.20
C ASP A 399 -3.50 -11.16 -14.21
N THR A 400 -3.59 -11.85 -15.35
CA THR A 400 -2.52 -11.86 -16.36
C THR A 400 -2.29 -10.50 -17.02
N LYS A 401 -3.32 -9.63 -17.08
CA LYS A 401 -3.19 -8.28 -17.63
C LYS A 401 -2.20 -7.47 -16.80
N ARG A 402 -2.44 -7.38 -15.48
CA ARG A 402 -1.57 -6.60 -14.59
C ARG A 402 -0.17 -7.19 -14.45
N ALA A 403 -0.05 -8.51 -14.59
CA ALA A 403 1.26 -9.15 -14.68
C ALA A 403 2.02 -8.70 -15.93
N GLY A 404 1.35 -8.57 -17.07
CA GLY A 404 1.91 -7.98 -18.29
C GLY A 404 2.27 -6.51 -18.11
N ASP A 405 1.39 -5.69 -17.52
CA ASP A 405 1.65 -4.27 -17.27
C ASP A 405 2.92 -4.06 -16.41
N ALA A 406 3.11 -4.87 -15.35
CA ALA A 406 4.33 -4.84 -14.54
C ALA A 406 5.57 -5.23 -15.35
N TYR A 407 5.45 -6.20 -16.28
CA TYR A 407 6.55 -6.60 -17.15
C TYR A 407 6.92 -5.54 -18.20
N GLU A 408 5.95 -4.74 -18.67
CA GLU A 408 6.23 -3.57 -19.50
C GLU A 408 7.05 -2.51 -18.74
N VAL A 409 6.70 -2.26 -17.47
CA VAL A 409 7.48 -1.35 -16.59
C VAL A 409 8.88 -1.91 -16.36
N PHE A 410 9.03 -3.21 -16.12
CA PHE A 410 10.33 -3.89 -16.03
C PHE A 410 11.21 -3.59 -17.26
N HIS A 411 10.69 -3.80 -18.48
CA HIS A 411 11.46 -3.53 -19.70
C HIS A 411 11.76 -2.04 -19.89
N PHE A 412 10.86 -1.15 -19.48
CA PHE A 412 11.14 0.29 -19.50
C PHE A 412 12.35 0.63 -18.61
N ILE A 413 12.40 0.09 -17.39
CA ILE A 413 13.52 0.28 -16.45
C ILE A 413 14.82 -0.28 -17.04
N GLN A 414 14.77 -1.51 -17.56
CA GLN A 414 15.92 -2.18 -18.18
C GLN A 414 16.51 -1.34 -19.33
N ASN A 415 15.65 -0.74 -20.16
CA ASN A 415 16.05 0.18 -21.25
C ASN A 415 16.61 1.53 -20.77
N CYS A 416 16.51 1.82 -19.46
CA CYS A 416 17.01 3.03 -18.82
C CYS A 416 18.20 2.77 -17.89
N GLU A 417 18.63 1.52 -17.67
CA GLU A 417 19.68 1.13 -16.71
C GLU A 417 20.95 1.97 -16.87
N SER A 418 21.52 1.99 -18.08
CA SER A 418 22.73 2.77 -18.38
C SER A 418 22.55 4.28 -18.15
N ASP A 419 21.37 4.82 -18.46
CA ASP A 419 21.05 6.23 -18.25
C ASP A 419 20.80 6.58 -16.79
N ILE A 420 20.39 5.62 -15.95
CA ILE A 420 20.28 5.81 -14.49
C ILE A 420 21.69 5.84 -13.89
N LEU A 421 22.51 4.83 -14.22
CA LEU A 421 23.87 4.69 -13.68
C LEU A 421 24.77 5.86 -14.07
N ALA A 422 24.68 6.34 -15.32
CA ALA A 422 25.45 7.48 -15.80
C ALA A 422 25.14 8.81 -15.08
N GLN A 423 24.06 8.88 -14.28
CA GLN A 423 23.75 10.07 -13.47
C GLN A 423 24.56 10.11 -12.20
N TYR A 424 24.97 8.95 -11.68
CA TYR A 424 25.74 8.85 -10.44
C TYR A 424 27.22 9.16 -10.65
N ASP A 425 27.76 8.90 -11.85
CA ASP A 425 29.13 9.27 -12.21
C ASP A 425 29.33 10.79 -12.40
N ARG A 426 28.24 11.56 -12.48
CA ARG A 426 28.25 13.02 -12.71
C ARG A 426 27.92 13.85 -11.47
N LEU A 427 27.73 13.20 -10.32
CA LEU A 427 27.48 13.80 -9.00
C LEU A 427 28.71 13.59 -8.11
#